data_AF-A0A7J2NI46-F1
#
_entry.id   AF-A0A7J2NI46-F1
#
_cell.length_a   1.000
_cell.length_b   1.000
_cell.length_c   1.000
_cell.angle_alpha   90.00
_cell.angle_beta   90.00
_cell.angle_gamma   90.00
#
_symmetry.space_group_name_H-M   'P 1'
#
loop_
_entity.id
_entity.type
_entity.pdbx_description
1 polymer ?
#
loop_
_entity_poly.entity_id
_entity_poly.type
_entity_poly.pdbx_seq_one_letter_code
_entity_poly.pdbx_strand_id
1 'polypeptide(L)'
;IDIVESSLSSPTYAILKREDEARVVINSHSNPKFVEDVVREILSKMLEKYDSLPDDVHITVRSESEESIHKHNAFAERVTTLRALRSSTYD
;
A
#
# COMPACT_ATOMS: atom_id res chain seq x y z
N ILE A 1 5.77 -3.15 9.35
CA ILE A 1 4.39 -2.63 9.38
C ILE A 1 4.34 -1.25 8.73
N ASP A 2 5.28 -0.36 9.07
CA ASP A 2 5.36 1.04 8.59
C ASP A 2 5.25 1.22 7.06
N ILE A 3 5.84 0.32 6.27
CA ILE A 3 5.72 0.37 4.80
C ILE A 3 4.25 0.30 4.38
N VAL A 4 3.47 -0.62 4.97
CA VAL A 4 2.07 -0.82 4.63
C VAL A 4 1.24 0.36 5.10
N GLU A 5 1.39 0.77 6.37
CA GLU A 5 0.62 1.88 6.95
C GLU A 5 0.84 3.19 6.20
N SER A 6 2.09 3.50 5.86
CA SER A 6 2.41 4.72 5.10
C SER A 6 1.96 4.66 3.64
N SER A 7 1.63 3.47 3.12
CA SER A 7 1.14 3.29 1.75
C SER A 7 -0.38 3.40 1.63
N LEU A 8 -1.12 3.48 2.74
CA LEU A 8 -2.55 3.80 2.73
C LEU A 8 -2.80 5.29 2.49
N SER A 9 -4.05 5.67 2.25
CA SER A 9 -4.46 7.09 2.10
C SER A 9 -4.30 7.87 3.40
N SER A 10 -4.47 7.19 4.54
CA SER A 10 -4.28 7.73 5.89
C SER A 10 -4.04 6.58 6.87
N PRO A 11 -3.25 6.80 7.95
CA PRO A 11 -3.05 5.79 8.99
C PRO A 11 -4.33 5.48 9.76
N THR A 12 -4.39 4.25 10.30
CA THR A 12 -5.49 3.77 11.15
C THR A 12 -5.16 3.92 12.63
N TYR A 13 -6.16 4.24 13.45
CA TYR A 13 -6.01 4.41 14.90
C TYR A 13 -7.16 3.72 15.64
N ALA A 14 -6.86 3.12 16.80
CA ALA A 14 -7.88 2.43 17.60
C ALA A 14 -8.82 3.39 18.34
N ILE A 15 -8.31 4.55 18.77
CA ILE A 15 -9.05 5.59 19.48
C ILE A 15 -8.62 6.94 18.91
N LEU A 16 -9.60 7.77 18.57
CA LEU A 16 -9.38 9.10 18.01
C LEU A 16 -10.07 10.16 18.86
N LYS A 17 -9.37 11.27 19.12
CA LYS A 17 -10.04 12.51 19.55
C LYS A 17 -10.58 13.24 18.32
N ARG A 18 -11.44 14.23 18.53
CA ARG A 18 -12.08 15.02 17.44
C ARG A 18 -11.06 15.62 16.46
N GLU A 19 -9.96 16.16 16.96
CA GLU A 19 -8.90 16.74 16.14
C GLU A 19 -8.14 15.68 15.31
N ASP A 20 -7.98 14.47 15.86
CA ASP A 20 -7.33 13.37 15.17
C ASP A 20 -8.23 12.78 14.09
N GLU A 21 -9.52 12.61 14.37
CA GLU A 21 -10.53 12.18 13.40
C GLU A 21 -10.60 13.14 12.22
N ALA A 22 -10.66 14.45 12.48
CA ALA A 22 -10.64 15.46 11.43
C ALA A 22 -9.40 15.33 10.53
N ARG A 23 -8.22 15.10 11.12
CA ARG A 23 -6.97 14.88 10.37
C ARG A 23 -7.02 13.61 9.52
N VAL A 24 -7.54 12.50 10.06
CA VAL A 24 -7.69 11.25 9.32
C VAL A 24 -8.60 11.44 8.09
N VAL A 25 -9.73 12.13 8.26
CA VAL A 25 -10.69 12.38 7.18
C VAL A 25 -10.06 13.28 6.10
N ILE A 26 -9.45 14.39 6.49
CA ILE A 26 -8.81 15.32 5.55
C ILE A 26 -7.70 14.62 4.78
N ASN A 27 -6.83 13.88 5.46
CA ASN A 27 -5.72 13.16 4.82
C ASN A 27 -6.23 12.14 3.81
N SER A 28 -7.20 11.31 4.20
CA SER A 28 -7.79 10.28 3.34
C SER A 28 -8.41 10.88 2.07
N HIS A 29 -9.07 12.03 2.20
CA HIS A 29 -9.68 12.72 1.07
C HIS A 29 -8.66 13.46 0.18
N SER A 30 -7.59 13.98 0.76
CA SER A 30 -6.53 14.68 0.02
C SER A 30 -5.58 13.75 -0.74
N ASN A 31 -5.47 12.50 -0.30
CA ASN A 31 -4.60 11.48 -0.88
C ASN A 31 -5.37 10.17 -1.16
N PRO A 32 -6.41 10.19 -2.01
CA PRO A 32 -7.19 9.00 -2.32
C PRO A 32 -6.32 8.03 -3.12
N LYS A 33 -6.43 6.74 -2.80
CA LYS A 33 -5.67 5.67 -3.47
C LYS A 33 -6.61 4.55 -3.87
N PHE A 34 -6.42 4.02 -5.07
CA PHE A 34 -7.03 2.75 -5.46
C PHE A 34 -6.27 1.57 -4.83
N VAL A 35 -6.87 0.38 -4.84
CA VAL A 35 -6.22 -0.84 -4.31
C VAL A 35 -4.90 -1.14 -5.04
N GLU A 36 -4.80 -0.83 -6.33
CA GLU A 36 -3.58 -0.96 -7.12
C GLU A 36 -2.49 0.04 -6.72
N ASP A 37 -2.87 1.26 -6.30
CA ASP A 37 -1.92 2.28 -5.84
C ASP A 37 -1.25 1.85 -4.54
N VAL A 38 -2.03 1.28 -3.61
CA VAL A 38 -1.51 0.74 -2.36
C VAL A 38 -0.49 -0.37 -2.65
N VAL A 39 -0.81 -1.30 -3.56
CA VAL A 39 0.12 -2.37 -3.97
C VAL A 39 1.39 -1.80 -4.60
N ARG A 40 1.27 -0.83 -5.52
CA ARG A 40 2.42 -0.17 -6.16
C ARG A 40 3.32 0.51 -5.14
N GLU A 41 2.75 1.29 -4.24
CA GLU A 41 3.53 2.06 -3.27
C GLU A 41 4.24 1.17 -2.24
N ILE A 42 3.60 0.08 -1.80
CA ILE A 42 4.25 -0.93 -0.95
C ILE A 42 5.46 -1.53 -1.68
N LEU A 43 5.32 -1.89 -2.96
CA LEU A 43 6.41 -2.47 -3.74
C LEU A 43 7.56 -1.48 -3.94
N SER A 44 7.29 -0.22 -4.26
CA SER A 44 8.31 0.82 -4.39
C SER A 44 9.09 1.01 -3.09
N LYS A 45 8.40 1.13 -1.95
CA LYS A 45 9.04 1.28 -0.64
C LYS A 45 9.78 0.01 -0.19
N MET A 46 9.30 -1.17 -0.56
CA MET A 46 10.02 -2.43 -0.32
C MET A 46 11.34 -2.45 -1.08
N LEU A 47 11.34 -2.02 -2.34
CA LEU A 47 12.55 -1.94 -3.15
C LEU A 47 13.55 -0.94 -2.54
N GLU A 48 13.11 0.25 -2.15
CA GLU A 48 13.95 1.26 -1.51
C GLU A 48 14.54 0.79 -0.17
N LYS A 49 13.72 0.17 0.68
CA LYS A 49 14.15 -0.23 2.04
C LYS A 49 14.99 -1.50 2.05
N TYR A 50 14.77 -2.41 1.12
CA TYR A 50 15.35 -3.76 1.12
C TYR A 50 16.17 -4.07 -0.14
N ASP A 51 16.79 -3.05 -0.74
CA ASP A 51 17.60 -3.22 -1.95
C ASP A 51 18.85 -4.11 -1.75
N SER A 52 19.24 -4.45 -0.52
CA SER A 52 20.34 -5.39 -0.26
C SER A 52 19.90 -6.86 -0.24
N LEU A 53 18.61 -7.16 -0.31
CA LEU A 53 18.11 -8.53 -0.27
C LEU A 53 18.44 -9.30 -1.57
N PRO A 54 18.61 -10.64 -1.47
CA PRO A 54 18.85 -11.50 -2.61
C PRO A 54 17.75 -11.42 -3.69
N ASP A 55 18.16 -11.58 -4.94
CA ASP A 55 17.30 -11.48 -6.13
C ASP A 55 16.14 -12.50 -6.16
N ASP A 56 16.33 -13.65 -5.54
CA ASP A 56 15.41 -14.79 -5.48
C ASP A 56 14.34 -14.64 -4.38
N VAL A 57 14.41 -13.59 -3.57
CA VAL A 57 13.37 -13.29 -2.58
C VAL A 57 12.03 -13.08 -3.28
N HIS A 58 11.07 -13.91 -2.89
CA HIS A 58 9.69 -13.82 -3.34
C HIS A 58 8.92 -12.78 -2.51
N ILE A 59 8.20 -11.91 -3.21
CA ILE A 59 7.36 -10.87 -2.64
C ILE A 59 5.95 -11.10 -3.13
N THR A 60 5.00 -11.11 -2.19
CA THR A 60 3.57 -11.07 -2.47
C THR A 60 3.00 -9.87 -1.75
N VAL A 61 2.41 -8.94 -2.50
CA VAL A 61 1.68 -7.79 -1.96
C VAL A 61 0.25 -7.89 -2.44
N ARG A 62 -0.68 -7.74 -1.51
CA ARG A 62 -2.12 -7.83 -1.73
C ARG A 62 -2.80 -6.67 -1.02
N SER A 63 -3.77 -6.07 -1.68
CA SER A 63 -4.69 -5.08 -1.11
C SER A 63 -6.11 -5.47 -1.45
N GLU A 64 -6.99 -5.39 -0.44
CA GLU A 64 -8.42 -5.63 -0.58
C GLU A 64 -9.16 -4.47 0.09
N SER A 65 -10.09 -3.85 -0.64
CA SER A 65 -10.93 -2.75 -0.18
C SER A 65 -12.36 -3.26 0.00
N GLU A 66 -12.89 -3.11 1.22
CA GLU A 66 -14.30 -3.39 1.52
C GLU A 66 -15.17 -2.25 0.98
N GLU A 67 -15.78 -2.47 -0.18
CA GLU A 67 -16.49 -1.42 -0.90
C GLU A 67 -17.82 -1.05 -0.25
N SER A 68 -18.02 0.24 0.01
CA SER A 68 -19.25 0.74 0.66
C SER A 68 -20.45 0.86 -0.30
N ILE A 69 -20.21 0.94 -1.61
CA ILE A 69 -21.25 1.13 -2.65
C ILE A 69 -21.43 -0.08 -3.58
N HIS A 70 -20.62 -1.12 -3.44
CA HIS A 70 -20.67 -2.35 -4.23
C HIS A 70 -20.90 -3.58 -3.34
N LYS A 71 -21.40 -4.68 -3.90
CA LYS A 71 -21.62 -5.95 -3.18
C LYS A 71 -20.42 -6.90 -3.23
N HIS A 72 -19.26 -6.38 -3.61
CA HIS A 72 -18.01 -7.13 -3.73
C HIS A 72 -16.86 -6.20 -3.37
N ASN A 73 -15.77 -6.78 -2.88
CA ASN A 73 -14.56 -6.04 -2.55
C ASN A 73 -13.75 -5.75 -3.81
N ALA A 74 -13.02 -4.63 -3.82
CA ALA A 74 -11.99 -4.38 -4.82
C ALA A 74 -10.70 -5.07 -4.39
N PHE A 75 -9.98 -5.68 -5.32
CA PHE A 75 -8.83 -6.52 -5.02
C PHE A 75 -7.68 -6.25 -6.00
N ALA A 76 -6.47 -6.12 -5.47
CA ALA A 76 -5.25 -6.07 -6.24
C ALA A 76 -4.17 -6.95 -5.60
N GLU A 77 -3.41 -7.66 -6.43
CA GLU A 77 -2.28 -8.47 -5.97
C GLU A 77 -1.14 -8.41 -6.98
N ARG A 78 0.09 -8.42 -6.47
CA ARG A 78 1.29 -8.66 -7.25
C ARG A 78 2.18 -9.67 -6.55
N VAL A 79 2.48 -10.75 -7.27
CA VAL A 79 3.46 -11.77 -6.90
C VAL A 79 4.67 -11.58 -7.81
N THR A 80 5.85 -11.37 -7.22
CA THR A 80 7.09 -11.10 -7.97
C THR A 80 8.31 -11.58 -7.20
N THR A 81 9.47 -11.59 -7.85
CA THR A 81 10.77 -11.64 -7.18
C THR A 81 11.37 -10.24 -7.09
N LEU A 82 12.35 -10.04 -6.19
CA LEU A 82 13.11 -8.79 -6.12
C LEU A 82 13.85 -8.51 -7.43
N ARG A 83 14.41 -9.53 -8.08
CA ARG A 83 15.03 -9.38 -9.41
C ARG A 83 14.06 -8.75 -10.41
N ALA A 84 12.87 -9.32 -10.54
CA ALA A 84 11.88 -8.85 -11.51
C ALA A 84 11.35 -7.45 -11.15
N LEU A 85 11.28 -7.13 -9.86
CA LEU A 85 10.89 -5.81 -9.39
C LEU A 85 11.95 -4.75 -9.75
N ARG A 86 13.24 -5.04 -9.51
CA ARG A 86 14.37 -4.17 -9.89
C ARG A 86 14.40 -3.88 -11.39
N SER A 87 14.17 -4.89 -12.23
CA SER A 87 14.15 -4.69 -13.69
C SER A 87 12.96 -3.85 -14.16
N SER A 88 11.82 -3.94 -13.49
CA SER A 88 10.60 -3.23 -13.90
C SER A 88 10.59 -1.73 -13.61
N THR A 89 11.58 -1.21 -12.87
CA THR A 89 11.72 0.22 -12.56
C THR A 89 12.44 1.00 -13.68
N TYR A 90 12.99 0.31 -14.68
CA TYR A 90 13.75 0.92 -15.79
C TYR A 90 12.94 1.13 -17.08
N ASP A 91 11.64 0.84 -17.07
CA ASP A 91 10.68 1.14 -18.15
C ASP A 91 9.76 2.32 -17.76
#